data_AF-A0A2X3BQK0-F1
#
_entry.id   AF-A0A2X3BQK0-F1
#
_cell.length_a   1.000
_cell.length_b   1.000
_cell.length_c   1.000
_cell.angle_alpha   90.00
_cell.angle_beta   90.00
_cell.angle_gamma   90.00
#
_symmetry.space_group_name_H-M   'P 1'
#
loop_
_entity.id
_entity.type
_entity.pdbx_description
1 polymer ?
#
loop_
_entity_poly.entity_id
_entity_poly.type
_entity_poly.pdbx_seq_one_letter_code
_entity_poly.pdbx_strand_id
1 'polypeptide(L)' 'MMGIIFTGHPALTRSLLPDDWVGHPQRKDYPLGGIPVQFKGGTVPPADTRRSYS' A
#
# COMPACT_ATOMS: atom_id res chain seq x y z
N MET A 1 0.16 -5.17 -4.30
CA MET A 1 -0.52 -5.90 -5.40
C MET A 1 -1.81 -5.18 -5.78
N MET A 2 -2.29 -5.35 -7.02
CA MET A 2 -3.44 -4.61 -7.59
C MET A 2 -4.80 -5.36 -7.50
N GLY A 3 -4.79 -6.67 -7.24
CA GLY A 3 -6.03 -7.47 -7.16
C GLY A 3 -6.68 -7.73 -8.51
N ILE A 4 -5.85 -7.93 -9.54
CA ILE A 4 -6.28 -8.32 -10.89
C ILE A 4 -6.34 -9.86 -10.92
N ILE A 5 -7.41 -10.41 -11.49
CA ILE A 5 -7.57 -11.86 -11.67
C ILE A 5 -7.04 -12.24 -13.06
N PHE A 6 -6.10 -13.17 -13.10
CA PHE A 6 -5.53 -13.71 -14.33
C PHE A 6 -6.13 -15.09 -14.61
N THR A 7 -7.03 -15.17 -15.60
CA THR A 7 -7.68 -16.43 -16.00
C THR A 7 -6.66 -17.41 -16.60
N GLY A 8 -6.75 -18.69 -16.22
CA GLY A 8 -5.86 -19.74 -16.74
C GLY A 8 -4.49 -19.83 -16.06
N HIS A 9 -4.21 -19.00 -15.04
CA HIS A 9 -2.97 -19.09 -14.28
C HIS A 9 -3.03 -20.24 -13.27
N PRO A 10 -2.14 -21.25 -13.34
CA PRO A 10 -2.26 -22.49 -12.57
C PRO A 10 -2.05 -22.31 -11.05
N ALA A 11 -1.38 -21.23 -10.64
CA ALA A 11 -1.07 -20.96 -9.24
C ALA A 11 -1.24 -19.47 -8.93
N LEU A 12 -2.46 -18.95 -9.08
CA LEU A 12 -2.74 -17.54 -8.78
C LEU A 12 -2.75 -17.33 -7.25
N THR A 13 -1.57 -17.12 -6.68
CA THR A 13 -1.36 -16.86 -5.25
C THR A 13 -0.59 -15.56 -5.02
N ARG A 14 -0.56 -15.09 -3.77
CA ARG A 14 0.24 -13.94 -3.36
C ARG A 14 1.72 -14.32 -3.35
N SER A 15 2.58 -13.40 -3.79
CA SER A 15 4.04 -13.62 -3.83
C SER A 15 4.84 -12.61 -3.01
N LEU A 16 4.37 -11.35 -2.93
CA LEU A 16 5.10 -10.24 -2.29
C LEU A 16 4.56 -9.87 -0.90
N LEU A 17 3.50 -10.55 -0.44
CA LEU A 17 2.83 -10.26 0.82
C LEU A 17 2.65 -11.56 1.60
N PRO A 18 2.55 -11.46 2.94
CA PRO A 18 2.11 -12.58 3.76
C PRO A 18 0.77 -13.17 3.29
N ASP A 19 0.59 -14.47 3.52
CA ASP A 19 -0.60 -15.20 3.07
C ASP A 19 -1.89 -14.67 3.72
N ASP A 20 -1.80 -14.23 4.98
CA ASP A 20 -2.89 -13.70 5.80
C ASP A 20 -3.21 -12.22 5.53
N TRP A 21 -2.46 -11.54 4.67
CA TRP A 21 -2.66 -10.13 4.39
C TRP A 21 -4.02 -9.86 3.73
N VAL A 22 -4.74 -8.81 4.16
CA VAL A 22 -6.05 -8.45 3.59
C VAL A 22 -5.90 -7.28 2.61
N GLY A 23 -6.54 -7.40 1.43
CA GLY A 23 -6.60 -6.35 0.42
C GLY A 23 -5.45 -6.33 -0.60
N HIS A 24 -5.33 -5.19 -1.30
CA HIS A 24 -4.47 -5.02 -2.48
C HIS A 24 -3.73 -3.66 -2.43
N PRO A 25 -2.51 -3.60 -1.82
CA PRO A 25 -1.82 -2.35 -1.48
C PRO A 25 -1.45 -1.40 -2.63
N GLN A 26 -1.55 -1.81 -3.89
CA GLN A 26 -1.22 -0.93 -5.03
C GLN A 26 -2.46 -0.23 -5.62
N ARG A 27 -3.66 -0.47 -5.06
CA ARG A 27 -4.85 0.30 -5.43
C ARG A 27 -4.84 1.68 -4.75
N LYS A 28 -5.50 2.66 -5.36
CA LYS A 28 -5.53 4.05 -4.87
C LYS A 28 -6.43 4.25 -3.66
N ASP A 29 -7.42 3.40 -3.49
CA ASP A 29 -8.33 3.33 -2.33
C ASP A 29 -7.71 2.62 -1.13
N TYR A 30 -6.56 1.96 -1.31
CA TYR A 30 -5.85 1.33 -0.21
C TYR A 30 -5.13 2.38 0.65
N PRO A 31 -5.33 2.39 1.98
CA PRO A 31 -4.71 3.39 2.85
C PRO A 31 -3.19 3.22 2.84
N LEU A 32 -2.49 4.31 2.50
CA LEU A 32 -1.02 4.30 2.41
C LEU A 32 -0.36 4.26 3.80
N GLY A 33 -1.03 4.86 4.80
CA GLY A 33 -0.52 5.03 6.16
C GLY A 33 0.83 5.76 6.22
N GLY A 34 1.47 5.68 7.39
CA GLY A 34 2.84 6.17 7.58
C GLY A 34 3.08 6.72 8.97
N ILE A 35 4.35 6.93 9.29
CA ILE A 35 4.80 7.64 10.49
C ILE A 35 5.50 8.94 10.09
N PRO A 36 5.36 10.02 10.87
CA PRO A 36 6.13 11.23 10.64
C PRO A 36 7.63 10.95 10.71
N VAL A 37 8.40 11.49 9.78
CA VAL A 37 9.86 11.37 9.79
C VAL A 37 10.43 12.57 10.52
N GLN A 38 11.17 12.33 11.60
CA GLN A 38 11.85 13.40 12.35
C GLN A 38 13.21 13.74 11.74
N PHE A 39 13.50 15.03 11.65
CA PHE A 39 14.80 15.58 11.30
C PHE A 39 15.25 16.56 12.39
N LYS A 40 16.53 16.95 12.39
CA LYS A 40 17.02 17.97 13.32
C LYS A 40 16.32 19.31 13.03
N GLY A 41 15.48 19.75 13.97
CA GLY A 41 14.77 21.03 13.86
C GLY A 41 13.46 21.00 13.06
N GLY A 42 12.91 19.83 12.71
CA GLY A 42 11.63 19.75 12.01
C GLY A 42 11.08 18.33 11.87
N THR A 43 9.81 18.21 11.48
CA THR A 43 9.14 16.92 11.21
C THR A 43 8.46 16.98 9.86
N VAL A 44 8.65 15.94 9.03
CA VAL A 44 7.94 15.82 7.76
C VAL A 44 6.70 14.94 7.98
N PRO A 45 5.51 15.40 7.58
CA PRO A 45 4.27 14.66 7.79
C PRO A 45 4.27 13.32 7.01
N PRO A 46 3.47 12.32 7.44
CA PRO A 46 3.42 11.01 6.81
C PRO A 46 2.82 11.06 5.40
N ALA A 47 3.13 10.07 4.57
CA ALA A 47 2.86 10.10 3.12
C ALA A 47 1.37 10.19 2.76
N ASP A 48 0.51 9.60 3.58
CA ASP A 48 -0.94 9.67 3.51
C ASP A 48 -1.50 11.11 3.66
N THR A 49 -0.85 11.95 4.47
CA THR A 49 -1.25 13.37 4.64
C THR A 49 -0.65 14.32 3.60
N ARG A 50 0.35 13.87 2.82
CA ARG A 50 1.02 14.73 1.81
C ARG A 50 0.20 14.92 0.54
N ARG A 51 -0.72 14.00 0.23
CA ARG A 51 -1.42 13.96 -1.07
C ARG A 51 -2.87 13.53 -0.89
N SER A 52 -3.79 14.49 -0.85
CA SER A 52 -5.23 14.25 -0.91
C SER A 52 -5.67 14.06 -2.36
N TYR A 53 -6.26 12.92 -2.69
CA TYR A 53 -7.02 12.74 -3.92
C TYR A 53 -8.47 13.13 -3.62
N SER A 54 -8.95 14.22 -4.21
CA SER A 54 -10.36 14.64 -4.19
C SER A 54 -11.20 13.82 -5.15
#